data_AF-A0A1F3GDK4-F1
#
_entry.id   AF-A0A1F3GDK4-F1
#
_cell.length_a   1.000
_cell.length_b   1.000
_cell.length_c   1.000
_cell.angle_alpha   90.00
_cell.angle_beta   90.00
_cell.angle_gamma   90.00
#
_symmetry.space_group_name_H-M   'P 1'
#
loop_
_entity.id
_entity.type
_entity.pdbx_description
1 polymer ?
#
loop_
_entity_poly.entity_id
_entity_poly.type
_entity_poly.pdbx_seq_one_letter_code
_entity_poly.pdbx_strand_id
1 'polypeptide(L)'
;MKHRLLIVTVILLLLSGKITAAETPRISLLTCTPGAELYSTFGHSALRVYNPATGSDLVFNFGLFDFNTPNFYTRFMRGKLEYMLGIQYMDDFLYQYQWEGRGVVEQVLSLDSAQTVKILAKLEYLYMPENRYYLYSFLYKNCTSELRDIIFDITGKDEYSLAKSAGKTNRDLINEYVGGWPKFGINILLGSTLDREIDVFQSMFLPDYLFNELTVAVNGEIPLVSDYRVLLEKSDNTIKSKTFISKIKDVLFSPIFVLGLIAAVVGYSLIKKRYKAVEIGFLSIIGLLGIFISVLIMITDHRELYSNFNLLWCSPIYLFIVIASLIKWRKTEKVLSYASLLFLSLIIIVWISGIQYAEPGFIFIVMTLGLSSFIRATGRY
;
A
#
# COMPACT_ATOMS: atom_id res chain seq x y z
N MET A 1 53.23 -12.64 -3.83
CA MET A 1 52.32 -11.50 -4.15
C MET A 1 52.42 -11.02 -5.59
N LYS A 2 53.61 -10.94 -6.22
CA LYS A 2 53.76 -10.49 -7.62
C LYS A 2 53.10 -11.41 -8.68
N HIS A 3 53.06 -12.73 -8.46
CA HIS A 3 52.44 -13.67 -9.42
C HIS A 3 50.90 -13.76 -9.34
N ARG A 4 50.28 -13.38 -8.22
CA ARG A 4 48.81 -13.31 -8.11
C ARG A 4 48.24 -12.04 -8.76
N LEU A 5 49.01 -10.94 -8.75
CA LEU A 5 48.64 -9.71 -9.44
C LEU A 5 48.63 -9.91 -10.97
N LEU A 6 49.59 -10.67 -11.50
CA LEU A 6 49.73 -10.93 -12.94
C LEU A 6 48.55 -11.74 -13.53
N ILE A 7 47.99 -12.68 -12.74
CA ILE A 7 46.85 -13.51 -13.17
C ILE A 7 45.55 -12.69 -13.21
N VAL A 8 45.39 -11.73 -12.28
CA VAL A 8 44.24 -10.81 -12.27
C VAL A 8 44.29 -9.83 -13.46
N THR A 9 45.49 -9.39 -13.86
CA THR A 9 45.66 -8.48 -15.02
C THR A 9 45.44 -9.16 -16.37
N VAL A 10 45.76 -10.46 -16.51
CA VAL A 10 45.53 -11.20 -17.78
C VAL A 10 44.05 -11.56 -17.97
N ILE A 11 43.28 -11.77 -16.90
CA ILE A 11 41.82 -11.97 -16.99
C ILE A 11 41.11 -10.67 -17.38
N LEU A 12 41.59 -9.51 -16.92
CA LEU A 12 41.06 -8.18 -17.29
C LEU A 12 41.36 -7.79 -18.75
N LEU A 13 42.45 -8.29 -19.35
CA LEU A 13 42.80 -8.05 -20.76
C LEU A 13 42.10 -9.00 -21.74
N LEU A 14 41.61 -10.17 -21.29
CA LEU A 14 40.82 -11.08 -22.12
C LEU A 14 39.31 -10.73 -22.15
N LEU A 15 38.86 -9.81 -21.29
CA LEU A 15 37.50 -9.23 -21.30
C LEU A 15 37.38 -7.97 -22.18
N SER A 16 38.44 -7.57 -22.89
CA SER A 16 38.35 -6.61 -24.01
C SER A 16 38.10 -7.31 -25.35
N GLY A 17 37.40 -8.45 -25.30
CA GLY A 17 36.66 -8.93 -26.46
C GLY A 17 35.61 -7.89 -26.83
N LYS A 18 35.52 -7.54 -28.11
CA LYS A 18 34.43 -6.73 -28.64
C LYS A 18 33.12 -7.42 -28.27
N ILE A 19 32.44 -6.95 -27.23
CA ILE A 19 31.06 -7.30 -26.94
C ILE A 19 30.29 -6.85 -28.19
N THR A 20 29.88 -7.81 -29.01
CA THR A 20 28.99 -7.53 -30.11
C THR A 20 27.62 -7.20 -29.52
N ALA A 21 26.82 -6.35 -30.17
CA ALA A 21 25.49 -5.98 -29.66
C ALA A 21 24.57 -7.20 -29.39
N ALA A 22 24.90 -8.37 -29.96
CA ALA A 22 24.21 -9.64 -29.73
C ALA A 22 24.51 -10.31 -28.37
N GLU A 23 25.56 -9.87 -27.65
CA GLU A 23 26.01 -10.46 -26.38
C GLU A 23 25.70 -9.60 -25.16
N THR A 24 25.19 -8.39 -25.35
CA THR A 24 24.82 -7.49 -24.24
C THR A 24 23.59 -8.01 -23.50
N PRO A 25 23.61 -8.09 -22.15
CA PRO A 25 22.43 -8.48 -21.38
C PRO A 25 21.23 -7.57 -21.65
N ARG A 26 20.06 -8.17 -21.81
CA ARG A 26 18.80 -7.48 -21.97
C ARG A 26 18.16 -7.26 -20.62
N ILE A 27 17.75 -6.02 -20.36
CA ILE A 27 17.05 -5.63 -19.12
C ILE A 27 15.61 -5.28 -19.49
N SER A 28 14.65 -5.77 -18.71
CA SER A 28 13.23 -5.55 -18.97
C SER A 28 12.46 -5.33 -17.67
N LEU A 29 11.51 -4.40 -17.68
CA LEU A 29 10.55 -4.28 -16.59
C LEU A 29 9.48 -5.35 -16.76
N LEU A 30 9.25 -6.14 -15.72
CA LEU A 30 8.11 -7.04 -15.60
C LEU A 30 7.04 -6.36 -14.76
N THR A 31 5.82 -6.28 -15.28
CA THR A 31 4.64 -5.75 -14.58
C THR A 31 3.61 -6.86 -14.42
N CYS A 32 3.23 -7.13 -13.19
CA CYS A 32 2.34 -8.24 -12.84
C CYS A 32 1.00 -7.70 -12.35
N THR A 33 -0.10 -8.28 -12.86
CA THR A 33 -1.45 -7.83 -12.51
C THR A 33 -1.76 -8.05 -11.01
N PRO A 34 -2.73 -7.30 -10.44
CA PRO A 34 -3.28 -7.56 -9.11
C PRO A 34 -3.64 -9.02 -8.83
N GLY A 35 -3.30 -9.51 -7.64
CA GLY A 35 -3.71 -10.82 -7.13
C GLY A 35 -4.91 -10.74 -6.18
N ALA A 36 -5.41 -11.91 -5.75
CA ALA A 36 -6.61 -12.02 -4.90
C ALA A 36 -6.34 -11.70 -3.42
N GLU A 37 -5.11 -11.94 -2.96
CA GLU A 37 -4.71 -11.70 -1.58
C GLU A 37 -4.35 -10.24 -1.32
N LEU A 38 -4.56 -9.75 -0.10
CA LEU A 38 -4.37 -8.34 0.26
C LEU A 38 -2.94 -7.84 -0.04
N TYR A 39 -1.92 -8.66 0.22
CA TYR A 39 -0.51 -8.31 -0.04
C TYR A 39 -0.17 -8.25 -1.54
N SER A 40 -1.00 -8.83 -2.40
CA SER A 40 -0.81 -8.90 -3.86
C SER A 40 -1.78 -7.98 -4.63
N THR A 41 -2.67 -7.30 -3.92
CA THR A 41 -3.80 -6.56 -4.50
C THR A 41 -3.35 -5.39 -5.38
N PHE A 42 -2.17 -4.81 -5.13
CA PHE A 42 -1.65 -3.68 -5.90
C PHE A 42 -0.82 -4.09 -7.13
N GLY A 43 -0.68 -5.39 -7.41
CA GLY A 43 0.22 -5.91 -8.44
C GLY A 43 1.66 -6.04 -7.94
N HIS A 44 2.61 -6.23 -8.86
CA HIS A 44 4.04 -6.30 -8.56
C HIS A 44 4.88 -5.86 -9.76
N SER A 45 6.06 -5.32 -9.49
CA SER A 45 7.06 -4.98 -10.50
C SER A 45 8.38 -5.67 -10.21
N ALA A 46 9.09 -6.10 -11.25
CA ALA A 46 10.41 -6.72 -11.14
C ALA A 46 11.30 -6.36 -12.34
N LEU A 47 12.62 -6.53 -12.22
CA LEU A 47 13.54 -6.40 -13.36
C LEU A 47 14.02 -7.77 -13.82
N ARG A 48 13.76 -8.11 -15.08
CA ARG A 48 14.36 -9.27 -15.75
C ARG A 48 15.72 -8.88 -16.33
N VAL A 49 16.71 -9.75 -16.15
CA VAL A 49 18.03 -9.68 -16.77
C VAL A 49 18.27 -10.98 -17.53
N TYR A 50 18.25 -10.90 -18.85
CA TYR A 50 18.55 -12.02 -19.74
C TYR A 50 19.91 -11.82 -20.40
N ASN A 51 20.86 -12.72 -20.12
CA ASN A 51 22.19 -12.71 -20.70
C ASN A 51 22.29 -13.77 -21.83
N PRO A 52 22.30 -13.36 -23.11
CA PRO A 52 22.36 -14.29 -24.23
C PRO A 52 23.68 -15.05 -24.32
N ALA A 53 24.79 -14.51 -23.79
CA ALA A 53 26.10 -15.16 -23.85
C ALA A 53 26.20 -16.36 -22.90
N THR A 54 25.48 -16.33 -21.77
CA THR A 54 25.48 -17.42 -20.77
C THR A 54 24.18 -18.21 -20.72
N GLY A 55 23.11 -17.72 -21.38
CA GLY A 55 21.76 -18.25 -21.26
C GLY A 55 21.10 -17.97 -19.90
N SER A 56 21.72 -17.12 -19.07
CA SER A 56 21.19 -16.78 -17.74
C SER A 56 19.95 -15.91 -17.87
N ASP A 57 18.87 -16.27 -17.17
CA ASP A 57 17.61 -15.52 -17.18
C ASP A 57 17.07 -15.35 -15.75
N LEU A 58 17.31 -14.16 -15.19
CA LEU A 58 17.13 -13.89 -13.77
C LEU A 58 16.16 -12.72 -13.57
N VAL A 59 15.36 -12.81 -12.52
CA VAL A 59 14.43 -11.76 -12.10
C VAL A 59 14.85 -11.21 -10.74
N PHE A 60 15.12 -9.92 -10.71
CA PHE A 60 15.41 -9.14 -9.51
C PHE A 60 14.11 -8.60 -8.91
N ASN A 61 13.80 -9.08 -7.70
CA ASN A 61 12.57 -8.80 -6.97
C ASN A 61 12.87 -7.98 -5.73
N PHE A 62 12.28 -6.78 -5.67
CA PHE A 62 12.24 -5.96 -4.46
C PHE A 62 10.98 -6.28 -3.66
N GLY A 63 11.02 -6.04 -2.35
CA GLY A 63 9.84 -6.21 -1.50
C GLY A 63 9.60 -7.64 -1.02
N LEU A 64 10.61 -8.51 -1.09
CA LEU A 64 10.55 -9.83 -0.46
C LEU A 64 10.73 -9.70 1.05
N PHE A 65 10.10 -10.57 1.84
CA PHE A 65 10.23 -10.59 3.29
C PHE A 65 10.12 -12.02 3.82
N ASP A 66 10.61 -12.26 5.04
CA ASP A 66 10.55 -13.58 5.69
C ASP A 66 9.56 -13.56 6.85
N PHE A 67 8.50 -14.36 6.75
CA PHE A 67 7.50 -14.53 7.81
C PHE A 67 8.10 -15.12 9.10
N ASN A 68 9.24 -15.80 9.02
CA ASN A 68 9.96 -16.34 10.19
C ASN A 68 10.80 -15.28 10.92
N THR A 69 10.81 -14.03 10.46
CA THR A 69 11.50 -12.93 11.13
C THR A 69 11.03 -12.81 12.60
N PRO A 70 11.96 -12.81 13.58
CA PRO A 70 11.58 -12.67 14.98
C PRO A 70 10.78 -11.39 15.24
N ASN A 71 9.63 -11.55 15.90
CA ASN A 71 8.65 -10.49 16.16
C ASN A 71 8.08 -9.83 14.88
N PHE A 72 7.88 -10.60 13.81
CA PHE A 72 7.37 -10.14 12.50
C PHE A 72 6.26 -9.08 12.63
N TYR A 73 5.14 -9.42 13.29
CA TYR A 73 3.99 -8.50 13.39
C TYR A 73 4.32 -7.22 14.16
N THR A 74 5.13 -7.31 15.22
CA THR A 74 5.55 -6.12 15.99
C THR A 74 6.46 -5.23 15.15
N ARG A 75 7.40 -5.80 14.39
CA ARG A 75 8.24 -5.05 13.46
C ARG A 75 7.41 -4.42 12.35
N PHE A 76 6.48 -5.17 11.76
CA PHE A 76 5.56 -4.69 10.73
C PHE A 76 4.72 -3.52 11.22
N MET A 77 4.04 -3.65 12.37
CA MET A 77 3.21 -2.58 12.95
C MET A 77 4.04 -1.33 13.30
N ARG A 78 5.33 -1.49 13.61
CA ARG A 78 6.24 -0.37 13.91
C ARG A 78 6.88 0.25 12.67
N GLY A 79 6.68 -0.30 11.46
CA GLY A 79 7.41 0.12 10.26
C GLY A 79 8.89 -0.24 10.26
N LYS A 80 9.28 -1.28 11.02
CA LYS A 80 10.67 -1.75 11.20
C LYS A 80 10.90 -3.15 10.65
N LEU A 81 9.99 -3.63 9.81
CA LEU A 81 10.19 -4.89 9.10
C LEU A 81 11.16 -4.62 7.93
N GLU A 82 12.24 -5.37 7.90
CA GLU A 82 13.19 -5.33 6.79
C GLU A 82 12.67 -6.21 5.66
N TYR A 83 12.66 -5.63 4.47
CA TYR A 83 12.40 -6.30 3.22
C TYR A 83 13.72 -6.46 2.50
N MET A 84 13.75 -7.29 1.45
CA MET A 84 14.97 -7.57 0.73
C MET A 84 14.81 -7.59 -0.78
N LEU A 85 15.91 -7.29 -1.46
CA LEU A 85 16.13 -7.69 -2.83
C LEU A 85 16.44 -9.20 -2.88
N GLY A 86 15.74 -9.91 -3.75
CA GLY A 86 16.02 -11.31 -4.08
C GLY A 86 16.13 -11.52 -5.57
N ILE A 87 16.68 -12.68 -5.93
CA ILE A 87 16.84 -13.12 -7.30
C ILE A 87 16.15 -14.47 -7.43
N GLN A 88 15.42 -14.69 -8.52
CA GLN A 88 14.87 -15.98 -8.88
C GLN A 88 15.01 -16.22 -10.39
N TYR A 89 14.91 -17.46 -10.84
CA TYR A 89 14.90 -17.77 -12.26
C TYR A 89 13.59 -17.31 -12.92
N MET A 90 13.67 -16.89 -14.18
CA MET A 90 12.50 -16.42 -14.93
C MET A 90 11.40 -17.49 -15.04
N ASP A 91 11.78 -18.75 -15.22
CA ASP A 91 10.80 -19.86 -15.30
C ASP A 91 10.04 -20.06 -13.99
N ASP A 92 10.74 -19.99 -12.85
CA ASP A 92 10.12 -20.06 -11.52
C ASP A 92 9.18 -18.88 -11.27
N PHE A 93 9.58 -17.67 -11.71
CA PHE A 93 8.74 -16.47 -11.68
C PHE A 93 7.45 -16.69 -12.47
N LEU A 94 7.55 -17.07 -13.75
CA LEU A 94 6.36 -17.29 -14.57
C LEU A 94 5.47 -18.40 -14.03
N TYR A 95 6.06 -19.50 -13.54
CA TYR A 95 5.31 -20.60 -12.93
C TYR A 95 4.48 -20.11 -11.74
N GLN A 96 5.06 -19.27 -10.86
CA GLN A 96 4.33 -18.70 -9.72
C GLN A 96 3.12 -17.88 -10.18
N TYR A 97 3.30 -16.92 -11.10
CA TYR A 97 2.19 -16.07 -11.56
C TYR A 97 1.14 -16.84 -12.33
N GLN A 98 1.54 -17.86 -13.10
CA GLN A 98 0.63 -18.77 -13.77
C GLN A 98 -0.21 -19.56 -12.76
N TRP A 99 0.41 -20.08 -11.70
CA TRP A 99 -0.28 -20.79 -10.62
C TRP A 99 -1.27 -19.87 -9.86
N GLU A 100 -0.90 -18.61 -9.65
CA GLU A 100 -1.78 -17.57 -9.07
C GLU A 100 -2.88 -17.09 -10.04
N GLY A 101 -2.81 -17.47 -11.33
CA GLY A 101 -3.74 -17.01 -12.37
C GLY A 101 -3.58 -15.52 -12.73
N ARG A 102 -2.40 -14.95 -12.49
CA ARG A 102 -2.08 -13.53 -12.68
C ARG A 102 -1.35 -13.31 -14.01
N GLY A 103 -1.63 -12.20 -14.66
CA GLY A 103 -0.94 -11.79 -15.88
C GLY A 103 0.43 -11.19 -15.60
N VAL A 104 1.35 -11.36 -16.55
CA VAL A 104 2.71 -10.82 -16.54
C VAL A 104 3.00 -10.23 -17.92
N VAL A 105 3.37 -8.95 -17.94
CA VAL A 105 3.81 -8.25 -19.15
C VAL A 105 5.25 -7.78 -19.00
N GLU A 106 5.96 -7.70 -20.11
CA GLU A 106 7.36 -7.33 -20.21
C GLU A 106 7.54 -6.09 -21.09
N GLN A 107 8.26 -5.09 -20.59
CA GLN A 107 8.76 -3.94 -21.34
C GLN A 107 10.28 -4.02 -21.47
N VAL A 108 10.77 -4.26 -22.68
CA VAL A 108 12.22 -4.34 -22.94
C VAL A 108 12.80 -2.93 -23.01
N LEU A 109 13.75 -2.62 -22.13
CA LEU A 109 14.33 -1.28 -22.04
C LEU A 109 15.36 -1.04 -23.17
N SER A 110 15.24 0.07 -23.87
CA SER A 110 16.17 0.56 -24.89
C SER A 110 17.42 1.16 -24.24
N LEU A 111 18.32 0.32 -23.74
CA LEU A 111 19.54 0.76 -23.03
C LEU A 111 20.77 0.63 -23.92
N ASP A 112 21.67 1.61 -23.82
CA ASP A 112 23.02 1.43 -24.35
C ASP A 112 23.87 0.50 -23.45
N SER A 113 25.06 0.14 -23.94
CA SER A 113 25.94 -0.77 -23.19
C SER A 113 26.44 -0.18 -21.87
N ALA A 114 26.64 1.14 -21.79
CA ALA A 114 27.09 1.80 -20.57
C ALA A 114 25.98 1.85 -19.50
N GLN A 115 24.75 2.14 -19.91
CA GLN A 115 23.56 2.12 -19.05
C GLN A 115 23.27 0.71 -18.55
N THR A 116 23.35 -0.30 -19.43
CA THR A 116 23.20 -1.70 -19.06
C THR A 116 24.19 -2.09 -17.96
N VAL A 117 25.48 -1.78 -18.16
CA VAL A 117 26.53 -2.05 -17.16
C VAL A 117 26.26 -1.32 -15.84
N LYS A 118 25.78 -0.07 -15.88
CA LYS A 118 25.44 0.69 -14.66
C LYS A 118 24.27 0.05 -13.90
N ILE A 119 23.22 -0.39 -14.58
CA ILE A 119 22.07 -1.04 -13.93
C ILE A 119 22.53 -2.37 -13.31
N LEU A 120 23.28 -3.19 -14.05
CA LEU A 120 23.79 -4.46 -13.53
C LEU A 120 24.67 -4.26 -12.30
N ALA A 121 25.64 -3.33 -12.36
CA ALA A 121 26.49 -3.01 -11.22
C ALA A 121 25.68 -2.52 -10.01
N LYS A 122 24.61 -1.75 -10.24
CA LYS A 122 23.70 -1.30 -9.17
C LYS A 122 22.94 -2.48 -8.55
N LEU A 123 22.40 -3.38 -9.37
CA LEU A 123 21.68 -4.57 -8.89
C LEU A 123 22.60 -5.52 -8.12
N GLU A 124 23.82 -5.75 -8.61
CA GLU A 124 24.84 -6.55 -7.92
C GLU A 124 25.22 -5.93 -6.58
N TYR A 125 25.49 -4.61 -6.56
CA TYR A 125 25.79 -3.88 -5.33
C TYR A 125 24.64 -4.01 -4.31
N LEU A 126 23.40 -3.82 -4.75
CA LEU A 126 22.22 -3.94 -3.89
C LEU A 126 21.98 -5.38 -3.43
N TYR A 127 22.40 -6.39 -4.19
CA TYR A 127 22.20 -7.79 -3.80
C TYR A 127 23.22 -8.29 -2.77
N MET A 128 24.32 -7.55 -2.53
CA MET A 128 25.29 -7.89 -1.50
C MET A 128 24.61 -8.03 -0.12
N PRO A 129 25.04 -8.99 0.74
CA PRO A 129 24.43 -9.22 2.04
C PRO A 129 24.26 -7.97 2.91
N GLU A 130 25.19 -7.03 2.79
CA GLU A 130 25.23 -5.77 3.54
C GLU A 130 24.24 -4.71 3.01
N ASN A 131 23.79 -4.84 1.76
CA ASN A 131 22.98 -3.83 1.06
C ASN A 131 21.56 -4.30 0.71
N ARG A 132 21.30 -5.61 0.72
CA ARG A 132 20.05 -6.18 0.19
C ARG A 132 18.85 -5.98 1.08
N TYR A 133 19.03 -5.64 2.35
CA TYR A 133 17.94 -5.40 3.30
C TYR A 133 17.62 -3.91 3.43
N TYR A 134 16.33 -3.58 3.49
CA TYR A 134 15.88 -2.19 3.62
C TYR A 134 14.53 -2.09 4.32
N LEU A 135 14.26 -0.92 4.92
CA LEU A 135 12.95 -0.61 5.47
C LEU A 135 11.97 -0.24 4.35
N TYR A 136 10.88 -0.98 4.26
CA TYR A 136 9.87 -0.77 3.25
C TYR A 136 8.95 0.40 3.60
N SER A 137 8.66 1.21 2.61
CA SER A 137 7.57 2.20 2.66
C SER A 137 6.67 1.95 1.46
N PHE A 138 5.37 1.83 1.72
CA PHE A 138 4.41 1.51 0.68
C PHE A 138 4.38 2.56 -0.43
N LEU A 139 4.53 3.85 -0.11
CA LEU A 139 4.50 4.93 -1.10
C LEU A 139 5.88 5.30 -1.64
N TYR A 140 6.93 5.18 -0.81
CA TYR A 140 8.23 5.79 -1.14
C TYR A 140 9.33 4.77 -1.42
N LYS A 141 9.21 3.54 -0.92
CA LYS A 141 10.27 2.53 -0.98
C LYS A 141 9.70 1.12 -1.07
N ASN A 142 9.15 0.80 -2.24
CA ASN A 142 8.46 -0.46 -2.54
C ASN A 142 9.05 -1.18 -3.77
N CYS A 143 8.42 -2.28 -4.19
CA CYS A 143 8.92 -3.06 -5.32
C CYS A 143 8.95 -2.32 -6.66
N THR A 144 8.11 -1.30 -6.85
CA THR A 144 8.02 -0.49 -8.06
C THR A 144 8.89 0.76 -7.96
N SER A 145 8.86 1.47 -6.83
CA SER A 145 9.60 2.72 -6.66
C SER A 145 11.11 2.51 -6.68
N GLU A 146 11.61 1.39 -6.14
CA GLU A 146 13.03 1.02 -6.24
C GLU A 146 13.45 0.86 -7.71
N LEU A 147 12.60 0.25 -8.54
CA LEU A 147 12.88 0.05 -9.96
C LEU A 147 12.79 1.36 -10.75
N ARG A 148 11.76 2.17 -10.47
CA ARG A 148 11.60 3.52 -11.01
C ARG A 148 12.88 4.33 -10.77
N ASP A 149 13.36 4.36 -9.54
CA ASP A 149 14.52 5.16 -9.15
C ASP A 149 15.79 4.63 -9.83
N ILE A 150 16.03 3.31 -9.86
CA ILE A 150 17.17 2.71 -10.57
C ILE A 150 17.16 3.05 -12.07
N ILE A 151 16.00 2.94 -12.72
CA ILE A 151 15.87 3.18 -14.16
C ILE A 151 16.14 4.67 -14.45
N PHE A 152 15.39 5.58 -13.81
CA PHE A 152 15.48 7.01 -14.12
C PHE A 152 16.78 7.67 -13.64
N ASP A 153 17.43 7.17 -12.59
CA ASP A 153 18.75 7.64 -12.18
C ASP A 153 19.82 7.40 -13.27
N ILE A 154 19.63 6.39 -14.12
CA ILE A 154 20.60 5.97 -15.14
C ILE A 154 20.21 6.46 -16.54
N THR A 155 18.92 6.43 -16.88
CA THR A 155 18.42 6.85 -18.20
C THR A 155 18.14 8.35 -18.27
N GLY A 156 18.05 9.02 -17.12
CA GLY A 156 17.50 10.37 -17.02
C GLY A 156 15.97 10.35 -17.09
N LYS A 157 15.36 11.47 -16.74
CA LYS A 157 13.90 11.66 -16.70
C LYS A 157 13.52 13.09 -17.07
N ASP A 158 12.31 13.27 -17.61
CA ASP A 158 11.73 14.60 -17.82
C ASP A 158 11.18 15.15 -16.49
N GLU A 159 12.03 15.86 -15.76
CA GLU A 159 11.68 16.48 -14.47
C GLU A 159 10.45 17.39 -14.58
N TYR A 160 10.26 18.09 -15.71
CA TYR A 160 9.14 19.00 -15.86
C TYR A 160 7.83 18.26 -16.04
N SER A 161 7.80 17.24 -16.91
CA SER A 161 6.59 16.43 -17.12
C SER A 161 6.21 15.67 -15.85
N LEU A 162 7.19 15.07 -15.17
CA LEU A 162 6.95 14.23 -13.99
C LEU A 162 6.58 15.03 -12.74
N ALA A 163 6.91 16.32 -12.67
CA ALA A 163 6.48 17.23 -11.60
C ALA A 163 5.06 17.79 -11.79
N LYS A 164 4.39 17.48 -12.91
CA LYS A 164 2.98 17.87 -13.09
C LYS A 164 2.09 17.07 -12.15
N SER A 165 0.94 17.65 -11.82
CA SER A 165 -0.10 16.97 -11.08
C SER A 165 -0.54 15.69 -11.79
N ALA A 166 -0.70 14.62 -11.01
CA ALA A 166 -1.32 13.36 -11.46
C ALA A 166 -2.86 13.41 -11.43
N GLY A 167 -3.46 14.52 -10.97
CA GLY A 167 -4.90 14.69 -10.80
C GLY A 167 -5.52 13.75 -9.75
N LYS A 168 -4.69 13.14 -8.90
CA LYS A 168 -5.08 12.17 -7.87
C LYS A 168 -4.28 12.39 -6.60
N THR A 169 -4.77 11.85 -5.49
CA THR A 169 -4.05 11.74 -4.22
C THR A 169 -3.51 10.32 -4.02
N ASN A 170 -2.59 10.12 -3.07
CA ASN A 170 -2.16 8.77 -2.68
C ASN A 170 -3.35 7.90 -2.22
N ARG A 171 -4.34 8.51 -1.54
CA ARG A 171 -5.51 7.78 -1.07
C ARG A 171 -6.41 7.35 -2.23
N ASP A 172 -6.58 8.19 -3.25
CA ASP A 172 -7.37 7.82 -4.44
C ASP A 172 -6.76 6.60 -5.12
N LEU A 173 -5.44 6.62 -5.33
CA LEU A 173 -4.70 5.49 -5.90
C LEU A 173 -4.85 4.21 -5.08
N ILE A 174 -4.73 4.27 -3.75
CA ILE A 174 -4.96 3.09 -2.91
C ILE A 174 -6.40 2.57 -3.06
N ASN A 175 -7.36 3.48 -3.02
CA ASN A 175 -8.79 3.17 -3.02
C ASN A 175 -9.33 2.60 -4.34
N GLU A 176 -8.57 2.69 -5.44
CA GLU A 176 -8.85 2.05 -6.72
C GLU A 176 -8.61 0.53 -6.68
N TYR A 177 -7.70 0.09 -5.83
CA TYR A 177 -7.26 -1.31 -5.75
C TYR A 177 -7.96 -2.09 -4.64
N VAL A 178 -8.42 -1.42 -3.58
CA VAL A 178 -9.09 -2.08 -2.45
C VAL A 178 -10.59 -1.79 -2.42
N GLY A 179 -11.39 -2.78 -2.04
CA GLY A 179 -12.83 -2.66 -1.86
C GLY A 179 -13.32 -3.28 -0.55
N GLY A 180 -14.61 -3.12 -0.24
CA GLY A 180 -15.27 -3.78 0.91
C GLY A 180 -14.60 -3.51 2.26
N TRP A 181 -14.49 -4.55 3.10
CA TRP A 181 -13.86 -4.46 4.41
C TRP A 181 -12.37 -4.09 4.39
N PRO A 182 -11.54 -4.58 3.47
CA PRO A 182 -10.16 -4.10 3.32
C PRO A 182 -10.06 -2.58 3.15
N LYS A 183 -10.85 -2.00 2.24
CA LYS A 183 -10.90 -0.55 2.03
C LYS A 183 -11.32 0.19 3.30
N PHE A 184 -12.39 -0.28 3.94
CA PHE A 184 -12.88 0.29 5.19
C PHE A 184 -11.82 0.27 6.30
N GLY A 185 -11.16 -0.88 6.51
CA GLY A 185 -10.14 -1.06 7.54
C GLY A 185 -8.90 -0.21 7.31
N ILE A 186 -8.38 -0.18 6.07
CA ILE A 186 -7.21 0.63 5.73
C ILE A 186 -7.53 2.12 5.90
N ASN A 187 -8.70 2.60 5.46
CA ASN A 187 -9.10 4.01 5.60
C ASN A 187 -9.32 4.45 7.06
N ILE A 188 -9.52 3.53 8.01
CA ILE A 188 -9.50 3.84 9.44
C ILE A 188 -8.08 4.23 9.88
N LEU A 189 -7.07 3.51 9.40
CA LEU A 189 -5.67 3.66 9.81
C LEU A 189 -4.95 4.82 9.11
N LEU A 190 -5.25 5.05 7.83
CA LEU A 190 -4.60 6.09 7.01
C LEU A 190 -5.01 7.51 7.43
N GLY A 191 -4.02 8.38 7.62
CA GLY A 191 -4.23 9.78 7.98
C GLY A 191 -4.25 10.75 6.81
N SER A 192 -4.43 12.05 7.10
CA SER A 192 -4.66 13.09 6.08
C SER A 192 -3.47 13.39 5.16
N THR A 193 -2.28 12.88 5.46
CA THR A 193 -1.09 13.07 4.63
C THR A 193 -1.26 12.46 3.23
N LEU A 194 -2.15 11.49 3.08
CA LEU A 194 -2.44 10.82 1.80
C LEU A 194 -3.49 11.53 0.95
N ASP A 195 -4.19 12.51 1.50
CA ASP A 195 -5.29 13.24 0.85
C ASP A 195 -4.79 14.50 0.12
N ARG A 196 -3.46 14.60 -0.08
CA ARG A 196 -2.83 15.66 -0.87
C ARG A 196 -2.62 15.18 -2.29
N GLU A 197 -2.82 16.08 -3.23
CA GLU A 197 -2.54 15.85 -4.64
C GLU A 197 -1.05 15.52 -4.82
N ILE A 198 -0.78 14.51 -5.63
CA ILE A 198 0.56 14.03 -5.92
C ILE A 198 0.96 14.36 -7.35
N ASP A 199 2.27 14.36 -7.60
CA ASP A 199 2.81 14.47 -8.95
C ASP A 199 2.85 13.10 -9.67
N VAL A 200 3.10 13.13 -10.98
CA VAL A 200 3.21 11.90 -11.80
C VAL A 200 4.34 11.02 -11.28
N PHE A 201 5.46 11.59 -10.84
CA PHE A 201 6.59 10.82 -10.28
C PHE A 201 6.19 9.96 -9.07
N GLN A 202 5.45 10.56 -8.15
CA GLN A 202 4.94 9.93 -6.94
C GLN A 202 3.94 8.84 -7.26
N SER A 203 3.10 9.00 -8.30
CA SER A 203 2.10 7.99 -8.69
C SER A 203 2.71 6.63 -9.09
N MET A 204 3.96 6.63 -9.57
CA MET A 204 4.71 5.44 -9.96
C MET A 204 5.16 4.55 -8.79
N PHE A 205 4.58 4.70 -7.59
CA PHE A 205 4.66 3.67 -6.57
C PHE A 205 3.83 2.43 -6.94
N LEU A 206 2.87 2.57 -7.87
CA LEU A 206 2.05 1.48 -8.40
C LEU A 206 2.62 0.91 -9.72
N PRO A 207 2.59 -0.42 -9.93
CA PRO A 207 3.16 -1.08 -11.10
C PRO A 207 2.65 -0.60 -12.47
N ASP A 208 1.34 -0.38 -12.60
CA ASP A 208 0.69 0.08 -13.82
C ASP A 208 1.03 1.54 -14.15
N TYR A 209 1.17 2.38 -13.13
CA TYR A 209 1.62 3.76 -13.29
C TYR A 209 3.06 3.82 -13.82
N LEU A 210 3.98 3.05 -13.23
CA LEU A 210 5.35 2.97 -13.76
C LEU A 210 5.34 2.43 -15.20
N PHE A 211 4.59 1.36 -15.47
CA PHE A 211 4.47 0.78 -16.81
C PHE A 211 4.02 1.80 -17.86
N ASN A 212 2.97 2.58 -17.54
CA ASN A 212 2.43 3.59 -18.45
C ASN A 212 3.44 4.72 -18.69
N GLU A 213 4.12 5.20 -17.65
CA GLU A 213 5.12 6.27 -17.78
C GLU A 213 6.36 5.80 -18.55
N LEU A 214 6.84 4.57 -18.33
CA LEU A 214 7.95 4.03 -19.13
C LEU A 214 7.59 3.87 -20.60
N THR A 215 6.32 3.59 -20.93
CA THR A 215 5.85 3.43 -22.32
C THR A 215 6.03 4.73 -23.13
N VAL A 216 5.88 5.89 -22.50
CA VAL A 216 5.99 7.20 -23.16
C VAL A 216 7.33 7.89 -22.90
N ALA A 217 8.13 7.37 -21.97
CA ALA A 217 9.45 7.91 -21.66
C ALA A 217 10.45 7.72 -22.81
N VAL A 218 11.47 8.58 -22.82
CA VAL A 218 12.56 8.56 -23.80
C VAL A 218 13.90 8.38 -23.09
N ASN A 219 14.83 7.73 -23.76
CA ASN A 219 16.24 7.62 -23.38
C ASN A 219 17.08 8.41 -24.40
N GLY A 220 17.37 9.68 -24.10
CA GLY A 220 17.91 10.61 -25.09
C GLY A 220 16.88 10.90 -26.18
N GLU A 221 17.17 10.52 -27.43
CA GLU A 221 16.29 10.77 -28.58
C GLU A 221 15.41 9.56 -28.97
N ILE A 222 15.61 8.40 -28.32
CA ILE A 222 14.87 7.17 -28.63
C ILE A 222 13.86 6.83 -27.53
N PRO A 223 12.78 6.09 -27.84
CA PRO A 223 11.87 5.57 -26.82
C PRO A 223 12.59 4.71 -25.78
N LEU A 224 12.27 4.87 -24.50
CA LEU A 224 12.86 4.09 -23.40
C LEU A 224 12.44 2.62 -23.45
N VAL A 225 11.26 2.31 -24.00
CA VAL A 225 10.78 0.94 -24.22
C VAL A 225 10.89 0.60 -25.70
N SER A 226 11.63 -0.46 -26.01
CA SER A 226 11.88 -0.94 -27.38
C SER A 226 10.86 -1.97 -27.85
N ASP A 227 10.34 -2.79 -26.93
CA ASP A 227 9.45 -3.91 -27.23
C ASP A 227 8.54 -4.16 -26.04
N TYR A 228 7.33 -4.63 -26.31
CA TYR A 228 6.30 -4.97 -25.33
C TYR A 228 5.79 -6.39 -25.58
N ARG A 229 5.76 -7.23 -24.54
CA ARG A 229 5.34 -8.63 -24.65
C ARG A 229 4.42 -9.01 -23.52
N VAL A 230 3.31 -9.66 -23.87
CA VAL A 230 2.49 -10.37 -22.89
C VAL A 230 3.10 -11.75 -22.69
N LEU A 231 3.63 -12.01 -21.50
CA LEU A 231 4.24 -13.30 -21.16
C LEU A 231 3.20 -14.26 -20.60
N LEU A 232 2.27 -13.74 -19.80
CA LEU A 232 1.13 -14.48 -19.26
C LEU A 232 -0.11 -13.60 -19.32
N GLU A 233 -1.18 -14.15 -19.89
CA GLU A 233 -2.51 -13.54 -19.81
C GLU A 233 -3.10 -13.76 -18.42
N LYS A 234 -3.83 -12.77 -17.91
CA LYS A 234 -4.56 -12.92 -16.64
C LYS A 234 -5.65 -13.97 -16.82
N SER A 235 -5.75 -14.93 -15.89
CA SER A 235 -6.79 -15.95 -15.97
C SER A 235 -8.15 -15.35 -15.58
N ASP A 236 -9.07 -15.29 -16.55
CA ASP A 236 -10.47 -14.90 -16.34
C ASP A 236 -11.25 -15.92 -15.48
N ASN A 237 -10.68 -17.09 -15.18
CA ASN A 237 -11.33 -18.18 -14.45
C ASN A 237 -11.72 -17.80 -12.99
N THR A 238 -11.28 -16.64 -12.49
CA THR A 238 -11.70 -16.07 -11.20
C THR A 238 -12.96 -15.20 -11.30
N ILE A 239 -13.35 -14.73 -12.48
CA ILE A 239 -14.66 -14.08 -12.71
C ILE A 239 -15.67 -15.16 -13.05
N LYS A 240 -15.93 -16.09 -12.11
CA LYS A 240 -17.21 -16.80 -12.14
C LYS A 240 -18.28 -15.72 -12.06
N SER A 241 -19.08 -15.59 -13.12
CA SER A 241 -20.27 -14.73 -13.15
C SER A 241 -20.94 -14.79 -11.78
N LYS A 242 -20.85 -13.68 -11.03
CA LYS A 242 -21.37 -13.64 -9.67
C LYS A 242 -22.87 -13.90 -9.77
N THR A 243 -23.28 -15.09 -9.32
CA THR A 243 -24.70 -15.45 -9.15
C THR A 243 -25.43 -14.33 -8.42
N PHE A 244 -26.74 -14.18 -8.68
CA PHE A 244 -27.59 -13.23 -7.95
C PHE A 244 -27.43 -13.35 -6.42
N ILE A 245 -27.29 -14.58 -5.92
CA ILE A 245 -27.04 -14.87 -4.50
C ILE A 245 -25.71 -14.30 -4.02
N SER A 246 -24.63 -14.43 -4.78
CA SER A 246 -23.33 -13.82 -4.40
C SER A 246 -23.37 -12.30 -4.40
N LYS A 247 -24.10 -11.66 -5.33
CA LYS A 247 -24.28 -10.20 -5.32
C LYS A 247 -25.04 -9.72 -4.09
N ILE A 248 -26.10 -10.45 -3.69
CA ILE A 248 -26.82 -10.16 -2.46
C ILE A 248 -25.91 -10.32 -1.24
N LYS A 249 -25.11 -11.40 -1.18
CA LYS A 249 -24.14 -11.59 -0.09
C LYS A 249 -23.16 -10.42 -0.01
N ASP A 250 -22.58 -10.00 -1.12
CA ASP A 250 -21.64 -8.87 -1.15
C ASP A 250 -22.28 -7.58 -0.58
N VAL A 251 -23.56 -7.33 -0.91
CA VAL A 251 -24.30 -6.18 -0.37
C VAL A 251 -24.58 -6.33 1.13
N LEU A 252 -25.10 -7.48 1.58
CA LEU A 252 -25.45 -7.74 2.98
C LEU A 252 -24.22 -7.78 3.90
N PHE A 253 -23.07 -8.17 3.37
CA PHE A 253 -21.80 -8.17 4.09
C PHE A 253 -20.96 -6.91 3.80
N SER A 254 -21.48 -5.92 3.07
CA SER A 254 -20.77 -4.66 2.87
C SER A 254 -20.63 -3.89 4.18
N PRO A 255 -19.54 -3.11 4.37
CA PRO A 255 -19.38 -2.26 5.55
C PRO A 255 -20.57 -1.31 5.76
N ILE A 256 -21.12 -0.76 4.67
CA ILE A 256 -22.27 0.15 4.69
C ILE A 256 -23.51 -0.54 5.30
N PHE A 257 -23.86 -1.73 4.81
CA PHE A 257 -25.04 -2.45 5.30
C PHE A 257 -24.87 -2.88 6.76
N VAL A 258 -23.70 -3.45 7.10
CA VAL A 258 -23.43 -3.94 8.46
C VAL A 258 -23.40 -2.78 9.46
N LEU A 259 -22.72 -1.68 9.15
CA LEU A 259 -22.66 -0.51 10.03
C LEU A 259 -24.02 0.21 10.10
N GLY A 260 -24.80 0.21 9.02
CA GLY A 260 -26.19 0.68 9.03
C GLY A 260 -27.09 -0.15 9.94
N LEU A 261 -26.94 -1.48 9.93
CA LEU A 261 -27.67 -2.38 10.83
C LEU A 261 -27.26 -2.16 12.29
N ILE A 262 -25.95 -2.03 12.56
CA ILE A 262 -25.43 -1.71 13.91
C ILE A 262 -26.00 -0.38 14.38
N ALA A 263 -25.98 0.66 13.53
CA ALA A 263 -26.55 1.97 13.82
C ALA A 263 -28.06 1.88 14.14
N ALA A 264 -28.81 1.08 13.40
CA ALA A 264 -30.24 0.86 13.66
C ALA A 264 -30.50 0.16 15.00
N VAL A 265 -29.73 -0.88 15.31
CA VAL A 265 -29.86 -1.63 16.58
C VAL A 265 -29.47 -0.78 17.79
N VAL A 266 -28.34 -0.08 17.71
CA VAL A 266 -27.89 0.84 18.78
C VAL A 266 -28.84 2.04 18.91
N GLY A 267 -29.30 2.60 17.80
CA GLY A 267 -30.29 3.69 17.78
C GLY A 267 -31.62 3.27 18.40
N TYR A 268 -32.11 2.07 18.09
CA TYR A 268 -33.31 1.51 18.72
C TYR A 268 -33.15 1.33 20.23
N SER A 269 -32.00 0.79 20.67
CA SER A 269 -31.63 0.68 22.10
C SER A 269 -31.73 2.04 22.81
N LEU A 270 -31.10 3.06 22.22
CA LEU A 270 -31.05 4.42 22.75
C LEU A 270 -32.44 5.06 22.86
N ILE A 271 -33.27 4.94 21.81
CA ILE A 271 -34.60 5.56 21.75
C ILE A 271 -35.58 4.86 22.71
N LYS A 272 -35.56 3.52 22.74
CA LYS A 272 -36.46 2.74 23.60
C LYS A 272 -35.97 2.61 25.04
N LYS A 273 -34.75 3.07 25.33
CA LYS A 273 -34.09 2.95 26.65
C LYS A 273 -34.07 1.50 27.14
N ARG A 274 -33.86 0.55 26.22
CA ARG A 274 -33.75 -0.89 26.48
C ARG A 274 -32.45 -1.39 25.90
N TYR A 275 -31.91 -2.49 26.44
CA TYR A 275 -30.68 -3.10 25.95
C TYR A 275 -29.42 -2.24 26.12
N LYS A 276 -29.29 -1.53 27.26
CA LYS A 276 -28.11 -0.70 27.61
C LYS A 276 -26.74 -1.39 27.37
N ALA A 277 -26.67 -2.71 27.48
CA ALA A 277 -25.46 -3.48 27.17
C ALA A 277 -24.97 -3.31 25.72
N VAL A 278 -25.89 -3.16 24.76
CA VAL A 278 -25.57 -2.93 23.34
C VAL A 278 -24.86 -1.61 23.14
N GLU A 279 -25.36 -0.54 23.75
CA GLU A 279 -24.74 0.78 23.70
C GLU A 279 -23.37 0.80 24.38
N ILE A 280 -23.27 0.19 25.57
CA ILE A 280 -22.00 0.06 26.29
C ILE A 280 -20.99 -0.70 25.43
N GLY A 281 -21.39 -1.82 24.81
CA GLY A 281 -20.56 -2.60 23.92
C GLY A 281 -20.06 -1.79 22.73
N PHE A 282 -20.97 -1.06 22.06
CA PHE A 282 -20.62 -0.19 20.94
C PHE A 282 -19.60 0.89 21.33
N LEU A 283 -19.87 1.65 22.40
CA LEU A 283 -18.94 2.69 22.89
C LEU A 283 -17.59 2.10 23.33
N SER A 284 -17.60 0.91 23.94
CA SER A 284 -16.37 0.22 24.35
C SER A 284 -15.53 -0.19 23.14
N ILE A 285 -16.15 -0.73 22.09
CA ILE A 285 -15.44 -1.11 20.85
C ILE A 285 -14.81 0.13 20.21
N ILE A 286 -15.55 1.23 20.06
CA ILE A 286 -15.03 2.47 19.47
C ILE A 286 -13.90 3.05 20.32
N GLY A 287 -14.03 3.05 21.64
CA GLY A 287 -12.99 3.57 22.51
C GLY A 287 -11.73 2.68 22.56
N LEU A 288 -11.89 1.35 22.52
CA LEU A 288 -10.75 0.42 22.39
C LEU A 288 -10.03 0.59 21.06
N LEU A 289 -10.78 0.75 19.96
CA LEU A 289 -10.20 1.04 18.65
C LEU A 289 -9.45 2.37 18.67
N GLY A 290 -9.98 3.39 19.35
CA GLY A 290 -9.30 4.68 19.52
C GLY A 290 -7.99 4.56 20.30
N ILE A 291 -7.94 3.75 21.36
CA ILE A 291 -6.68 3.44 22.05
C ILE A 291 -5.72 2.72 21.10
N PHE A 292 -6.19 1.69 20.40
CA PHE A 292 -5.35 0.92 19.48
C PHE A 292 -4.70 1.82 18.41
N ILE A 293 -5.47 2.66 17.73
CA ILE A 293 -4.96 3.57 16.69
C ILE A 293 -4.01 4.60 17.31
N SER A 294 -4.37 5.17 18.47
CA SER A 294 -3.50 6.15 19.15
C SER A 294 -2.14 5.55 19.51
N VAL A 295 -2.13 4.35 20.09
CA VAL A 295 -0.89 3.62 20.41
C VAL A 295 -0.12 3.27 19.15
N LEU A 296 -0.80 2.79 18.10
CA LEU A 296 -0.17 2.44 16.83
C LEU A 296 0.56 3.64 16.23
N ILE A 297 -0.09 4.80 16.14
CA ILE A 297 0.50 6.05 15.61
C ILE A 297 1.71 6.48 16.44
N MET A 298 1.69 6.29 17.76
CA MET A 298 2.82 6.66 18.62
C MET A 298 4.07 5.78 18.44
N ILE A 299 3.90 4.52 18.01
CA ILE A 299 5.01 3.55 17.94
C ILE A 299 5.47 3.25 16.52
N THR A 300 4.71 3.68 15.52
CA THR A 300 4.95 3.33 14.11
C THR A 300 5.80 4.38 13.41
N ASP A 301 6.70 3.91 12.55
CA ASP A 301 7.43 4.75 11.60
C ASP A 301 6.69 4.90 10.25
N HIS A 302 5.50 4.28 10.11
CA HIS A 302 4.63 4.42 8.94
C HIS A 302 4.04 5.83 8.88
N ARG A 303 4.62 6.69 8.03
CA ARG A 303 4.21 8.10 7.85
C ARG A 303 2.80 8.24 7.31
N GLU A 304 2.29 7.18 6.67
CA GLU A 304 0.95 7.10 6.10
C GLU A 304 -0.17 7.12 7.16
N LEU A 305 0.17 6.80 8.41
CA LEU A 305 -0.77 6.79 9.54
C LEU A 305 -0.81 8.13 10.30
N TYR A 306 0.11 9.05 10.00
CA TYR A 306 0.22 10.33 10.72
C TYR A 306 -0.90 11.30 10.34
N SER A 307 -1.19 12.24 11.25
CA SER A 307 -2.28 13.21 11.08
C SER A 307 -3.64 12.54 10.82
N ASN A 308 -3.92 11.43 11.51
CA ASN A 308 -5.18 10.71 11.36
C ASN A 308 -6.30 11.34 12.20
N PHE A 309 -7.12 12.17 11.54
CA PHE A 309 -8.28 12.82 12.15
C PHE A 309 -9.39 11.85 12.54
N ASN A 310 -9.38 10.58 12.10
CA ASN A 310 -10.34 9.58 12.57
C ASN A 310 -10.31 9.43 14.10
N LEU A 311 -9.20 9.78 14.77
CA LEU A 311 -9.11 9.82 16.24
C LEU A 311 -10.10 10.80 16.92
N LEU A 312 -10.72 11.73 16.18
CA LEU A 312 -11.79 12.58 16.70
C LEU A 312 -13.06 11.77 17.00
N TRP A 313 -13.44 10.84 16.12
CA TRP A 313 -14.62 9.98 16.33
C TRP A 313 -14.27 8.60 16.87
N CYS A 314 -13.05 8.13 16.64
CA CYS A 314 -12.50 6.89 17.16
C CYS A 314 -11.56 7.21 18.33
N SER A 315 -12.14 7.57 19.47
CA SER A 315 -11.41 8.20 20.58
C SER A 315 -11.51 7.39 21.88
N PRO A 316 -10.44 7.33 22.71
CA PRO A 316 -10.51 6.77 24.05
C PRO A 316 -11.58 7.40 24.95
N ILE A 317 -12.09 8.60 24.61
CA ILE A 317 -13.15 9.28 25.36
C ILE A 317 -14.39 8.40 25.59
N TYR A 318 -14.72 7.51 24.64
CA TYR A 318 -15.90 6.64 24.76
C TYR A 318 -15.75 5.58 25.84
N LEU A 319 -14.53 5.11 26.14
CA LEU A 319 -14.29 4.25 27.30
C LEU A 319 -14.48 5.01 28.61
N PHE A 320 -14.03 6.27 28.68
CA PHE A 320 -14.27 7.10 29.85
C PHE A 320 -15.77 7.39 30.07
N ILE A 321 -16.54 7.57 28.98
CA ILE A 321 -18.01 7.67 29.04
C ILE A 321 -18.62 6.37 29.59
N VAL A 322 -18.17 5.21 29.12
CA VAL A 322 -18.63 3.90 29.62
C VAL A 322 -18.34 3.74 31.11
N ILE A 323 -17.11 4.03 31.54
CA ILE A 323 -16.70 3.96 32.96
C ILE A 323 -17.56 4.90 33.81
N ALA A 324 -17.74 6.15 33.38
CA ALA A 324 -18.58 7.11 34.09
C ALA A 324 -20.04 6.64 34.19
N SER A 325 -20.59 6.03 33.13
CA SER A 325 -21.96 5.50 33.13
C SER A 325 -22.13 4.29 34.05
N LEU A 326 -21.12 3.42 34.16
CA LEU A 326 -21.13 2.23 35.03
C LEU A 326 -21.00 2.62 36.51
N ILE A 327 -20.10 3.56 36.84
CA ILE A 327 -19.87 4.06 38.20
C ILE A 327 -20.90 5.13 38.61
N LYS A 328 -21.80 5.52 37.69
CA LYS A 328 -22.87 6.53 37.88
C LYS A 328 -22.36 7.95 38.14
N TRP A 329 -21.21 8.32 37.59
CA TRP A 329 -20.66 9.68 37.63
C TRP A 329 -21.36 10.59 36.61
N ARG A 330 -22.62 10.95 36.90
CA ARG A 330 -23.51 11.68 35.97
C ARG A 330 -22.94 13.00 35.45
N LYS A 331 -22.23 13.76 36.29
CA LYS A 331 -21.61 15.04 35.87
C LYS A 331 -20.49 14.78 34.86
N THR A 332 -19.61 13.83 35.16
CA THR A 332 -18.49 13.43 34.28
C THR A 332 -19.01 12.88 32.95
N GLU A 333 -20.00 11.98 32.99
CA GLU A 333 -20.64 11.43 31.79
C GLU A 333 -21.19 12.54 30.87
N LYS A 334 -21.87 13.55 31.44
CA LYS A 334 -22.38 14.70 30.69
C LYS A 334 -21.25 15.52 30.05
N VAL A 335 -20.21 15.87 30.81
CA VAL A 335 -19.07 16.67 30.30
C VAL A 335 -18.36 15.93 29.18
N LEU A 336 -18.05 14.65 29.35
CA LEU A 336 -17.41 13.84 28.32
C LEU A 336 -18.30 13.70 27.07
N SER A 337 -19.63 13.62 27.25
CA SER A 337 -20.57 13.57 26.13
C SER A 337 -20.67 14.89 25.36
N TYR A 338 -20.53 16.05 26.03
CA TYR A 338 -20.39 17.33 25.33
C TYR A 338 -19.06 17.44 24.59
N ALA A 339 -17.97 16.95 25.19
CA ALA A 339 -16.66 16.92 24.54
C ALA A 339 -16.65 15.99 23.31
N SER A 340 -17.29 14.82 23.37
CA SER A 340 -17.42 13.95 22.21
C SER A 340 -18.24 14.60 21.11
N LEU A 341 -19.33 15.30 21.42
CA LEU A 341 -20.09 16.07 20.42
C LEU A 341 -19.23 17.13 19.73
N LEU A 342 -18.38 17.84 20.47
CA LEU A 342 -17.43 18.79 19.88
C LEU A 342 -16.47 18.09 18.90
N PHE A 343 -15.86 16.96 19.29
CA PHE A 343 -14.99 16.19 18.40
C PHE A 343 -15.72 15.69 17.15
N LEU A 344 -16.97 15.23 17.32
CA LEU A 344 -17.82 14.80 16.20
C LEU A 344 -18.18 15.98 15.27
N SER A 345 -18.36 17.20 15.79
CA SER A 345 -18.52 18.39 14.95
C SER A 345 -17.24 18.74 14.20
N LEU A 346 -16.08 18.64 14.84
CA LEU A 346 -14.79 18.90 14.21
C LEU A 346 -14.49 17.92 13.06
N ILE A 347 -14.77 16.62 13.24
CA ILE A 347 -14.55 15.66 12.15
C ILE A 347 -15.48 15.93 10.95
N ILE A 348 -16.72 16.36 11.19
CA ILE A 348 -17.62 16.75 10.08
C ILE A 348 -17.03 17.91 9.29
N ILE A 349 -16.41 18.89 9.95
CA ILE A 349 -15.70 19.98 9.27
C ILE A 349 -14.53 19.44 8.45
N VAL A 350 -13.69 18.56 9.01
CA VAL A 350 -12.57 17.92 8.31
C VAL A 350 -13.03 17.22 7.02
N TRP A 351 -14.14 16.48 7.10
CA TRP A 351 -14.70 15.76 5.96
C TRP A 351 -15.28 16.69 4.89
N ILE A 352 -16.06 17.70 5.28
CA ILE A 352 -16.64 18.68 4.33
C ILE A 352 -15.55 19.50 3.64
N SER A 353 -14.47 19.84 4.35
CA SER A 353 -13.33 20.57 3.80
C SER A 353 -12.40 19.72 2.92
N GLY A 354 -12.62 18.40 2.82
CA GLY A 354 -11.75 17.50 2.05
C GLY A 354 -10.35 17.32 2.64
N ILE A 355 -10.14 17.69 3.92
CA ILE A 355 -8.82 17.59 4.58
C ILE A 355 -8.42 16.12 4.78
N GLN A 356 -9.39 15.26 5.04
CA GLN A 356 -9.19 13.81 5.12
C GLN A 356 -10.43 13.12 4.55
N TYR A 357 -10.22 12.14 3.69
CA TYR A 357 -11.29 11.31 3.14
C TYR A 357 -12.11 10.61 4.24
N ALA A 358 -13.42 10.59 4.03
CA ALA A 358 -14.38 9.86 4.84
C ALA A 358 -14.87 8.62 4.09
N GLU A 359 -14.51 7.43 4.55
CA GLU A 359 -15.13 6.21 4.05
C GLU A 359 -16.63 6.25 4.39
N PRO A 360 -17.54 5.98 3.44
CA PRO A 360 -18.99 6.11 3.66
C PRO A 360 -19.52 5.40 4.91
N GLY A 361 -18.91 4.28 5.31
CA GLY A 361 -19.25 3.56 6.54
C GLY A 361 -19.09 4.38 7.83
N PHE A 362 -18.17 5.35 7.86
CA PHE A 362 -17.91 6.18 9.05
C PHE A 362 -19.11 7.05 9.41
N ILE A 363 -19.94 7.42 8.44
CA ILE A 363 -21.12 8.26 8.66
C ILE A 363 -22.09 7.56 9.63
N PHE A 364 -22.34 6.26 9.45
CA PHE A 364 -23.21 5.49 10.36
C PHE A 364 -22.67 5.46 11.79
N ILE A 365 -21.35 5.33 11.95
CA ILE A 365 -20.69 5.33 13.26
C ILE A 365 -20.82 6.70 13.91
N VAL A 366 -20.43 7.77 13.20
CA VAL A 366 -20.48 9.15 13.71
C VAL A 366 -21.90 9.59 14.07
N MET A 367 -22.90 9.26 13.24
CA MET A 367 -24.30 9.52 13.55
C MET A 367 -24.75 8.80 14.84
N THR A 368 -24.38 7.53 14.99
CA THR A 368 -24.73 6.73 16.17
C THR A 368 -24.06 7.28 17.44
N LEU A 369 -22.78 7.65 17.34
CA LEU A 369 -22.04 8.29 18.44
C LEU A 369 -22.63 9.66 18.80
N GLY A 370 -23.05 10.43 17.80
CA GLY A 370 -23.72 11.72 17.98
C GLY A 370 -25.03 11.57 18.74
N LEU A 371 -25.88 10.63 18.33
CA LEU A 371 -27.15 10.34 19.04
C LEU A 371 -26.91 9.89 20.49
N SER A 372 -25.98 8.94 20.70
CA SER A 372 -25.60 8.45 22.03
C SER A 372 -25.11 9.59 22.93
N SER A 373 -24.18 10.40 22.43
CA SER A 373 -23.60 11.52 23.18
C SER A 373 -24.64 12.61 23.49
N PHE A 374 -25.53 12.92 22.55
CA PHE A 374 -26.60 13.90 22.75
C PHE A 374 -27.59 13.49 23.85
N ILE A 375 -28.04 12.22 23.86
CA ILE A 375 -28.97 11.72 24.88
C ILE A 375 -28.33 11.78 26.28
N ARG A 376 -27.05 11.40 26.40
CA ARG A 376 -26.30 11.42 27.66
C ARG A 376 -26.05 12.86 28.14
N ALA A 377 -25.63 13.75 27.25
CA ALA A 377 -25.37 15.16 27.56
C ALA A 377 -26.62 15.88 28.09
N THR A 378 -27.77 15.67 27.43
CA THR A 378 -29.05 16.30 27.81
C THR A 378 -29.69 15.68 29.07
N GLY A 379 -29.10 14.60 29.63
CA GLY A 379 -29.67 13.91 30.79
C GLY A 379 -30.99 13.21 30.48
N ARG A 380 -31.27 12.91 29.22
CA ARG A 380 -32.42 12.13 28.78
C ARG A 380 -32.19 10.62 28.93
N TYR A 381 -31.03 10.24 29.45
CA TYR A 381 -30.56 8.86 29.66
C TYR A 381 -31.09 8.25 30.96
#